data_AF-X6LEE2-F1
#
_entry.id   AF-X6LEE2-F1
#
_cell.length_a   1.000
_cell.length_b   1.000
_cell.length_c   1.000
_cell.angle_alpha   90.00
_cell.angle_beta   90.00
_cell.angle_gamma   90.00
#
_symmetry.space_group_name_H-M   'P 1'
#
loop_
_entity.id
_entity.type
_entity.pdbx_description
1 polymer ?
#
loop_
_entity_poly.entity_id
_entity_poly.type
_entity_poly.pdbx_seq_one_letter_code
_entity_poly.pdbx_strand_id
1 'polypeptide(L)'
;GHPFFVGECGHPMEQVVCATDGCGEVVGSSTHSQKDTGLQMKDILQGYQLDGSPEEHSNPDEFYRYEGWDLIRRLRRITCTLLRFLIHLPLLLRDFGIAEGCVHLQKLLNKGSKQEVTDFLWKQATGNFNLLCQVTRLNEEQLAIALHLFLENFGEWFNDTYPDGFSNVEDAKEIYELEMNMDPEYEAFFGDKQKWNEIRNASKSKAESDKEKELQSEIQEKKIFDASFAPNLV
;
A
#
# COMPACT_ATOMS: atom_id res chain seq x y z
N GLY A 1 -5.37 16.60 -21.71
CA GLY A 1 -5.18 17.05 -20.33
C GLY A 1 -3.85 17.75 -20.19
N HIS A 2 -3.80 18.89 -19.51
CA HIS A 2 -2.57 19.67 -19.35
C HIS A 2 -2.01 19.52 -17.92
N PRO A 3 -0.73 19.17 -17.73
CA PRO A 3 -0.15 18.98 -16.40
C PRO A 3 0.16 20.32 -15.72
N PHE A 4 -0.27 20.48 -14.46
CA PHE A 4 -0.01 21.65 -13.61
C PHE A 4 0.65 21.26 -12.29
N PHE A 5 1.55 22.10 -11.76
CA PHE A 5 2.07 21.96 -10.40
C PHE A 5 1.05 22.48 -9.40
N VAL A 6 0.52 21.57 -8.59
CA VAL A 6 -0.43 21.87 -7.52
C VAL A 6 0.33 21.81 -6.19
N GLY A 7 0.34 22.91 -5.45
CA GLY A 7 0.96 22.94 -4.12
C GLY A 7 0.15 22.16 -3.07
N GLU A 8 0.62 22.14 -1.81
CA GLU A 8 -0.06 21.44 -0.69
C GLU A 8 -1.54 21.83 -0.51
N CYS A 9 -1.94 23.03 -0.96
CA CYS A 9 -3.31 23.51 -0.88
C CYS A 9 -4.26 23.03 -1.99
N GLY A 10 -3.79 22.27 -2.98
CA GLY A 10 -4.67 21.80 -4.06
C GLY A 10 -4.94 22.80 -5.19
N HIS A 11 -4.28 23.96 -5.19
CA HIS A 11 -4.43 25.00 -6.23
C HIS A 11 -3.15 25.21 -7.07
N PRO A 12 -3.25 25.46 -8.39
CA PRO A 12 -2.12 25.88 -9.22
C PRO A 12 -1.55 27.21 -8.72
N MET A 13 -0.24 27.24 -8.47
CA MET A 13 0.46 28.38 -7.84
C MET A 13 0.76 29.54 -8.81
N GLU A 14 0.52 29.37 -10.11
CA GLU A 14 0.85 30.35 -11.15
C GLU A 14 -0.27 30.44 -12.20
N GLN A 15 -0.50 31.64 -12.75
CA GLN A 15 -1.38 31.84 -13.90
C GLN A 15 -0.64 31.48 -15.18
N VAL A 16 -1.19 30.55 -15.96
CA VAL A 16 -0.62 30.14 -17.24
C VAL A 16 -1.69 30.26 -18.33
N VAL A 17 -1.31 30.88 -19.45
CA VAL A 17 -2.15 30.93 -20.65
C VAL A 17 -1.97 29.61 -21.41
N CYS A 18 -3.07 28.94 -21.74
CA CYS A 18 -3.03 27.70 -22.51
C CYS A 18 -2.32 27.92 -23.86
N ALA A 19 -1.21 27.22 -24.07
CA ALA A 19 -0.38 27.33 -25.26
C ALA A 19 -0.83 26.43 -26.43
N THR A 20 -1.92 25.68 -26.26
CA THR A 20 -2.55 24.91 -27.35
C THR A 20 -3.18 25.87 -28.35
N ASP A 21 -2.82 25.72 -29.64
CA ASP A 21 -3.26 26.60 -30.73
C ASP A 21 -4.78 26.90 -30.66
N GLY A 22 -5.10 28.15 -30.37
CA GLY A 22 -6.47 28.67 -30.37
C GLY A 22 -7.25 28.58 -29.06
N CYS A 23 -6.70 28.03 -27.96
CA CYS A 23 -7.42 27.95 -26.69
C CYS A 23 -7.41 29.29 -25.93
N GLY A 24 -6.25 29.85 -25.63
CA GLY A 24 -6.10 31.18 -25.02
C GLY A 24 -6.68 31.36 -23.60
N GLU A 25 -7.25 30.32 -22.99
CA GLU A 25 -7.77 30.41 -21.62
C GLU A 25 -6.65 30.51 -20.59
N VAL A 26 -6.89 31.33 -19.56
CA VAL A 26 -5.99 31.51 -18.42
C VAL A 26 -6.38 30.51 -17.34
N VAL A 27 -5.45 29.62 -16.97
CA VAL A 27 -5.64 28.62 -15.92
C VAL A 27 -4.76 28.98 -14.72
N GLY A 28 -5.30 28.82 -13.51
CA GLY A 28 -4.64 29.18 -12.26
C GLY A 28 -4.99 30.59 -11.76
N SER A 29 -4.51 30.95 -10.57
CA SER A 29 -4.77 32.27 -9.96
C SER A 29 -3.59 32.69 -9.09
N SER A 30 -3.23 33.97 -9.13
CA SER A 30 -2.23 34.57 -8.22
C SER A 30 -2.78 34.78 -6.80
N THR A 31 -4.06 34.51 -6.60
CA THR A 31 -4.76 34.62 -5.32
C THR A 31 -5.45 33.30 -5.01
N HIS A 32 -5.27 32.77 -3.81
CA HIS A 32 -5.96 31.55 -3.31
C HIS A 32 -7.49 31.75 -3.14
N SER A 33 -8.10 32.71 -3.85
CA SER A 33 -9.48 33.15 -3.66
C SER A 33 -10.44 32.82 -4.81
N GLN A 34 -9.96 32.23 -5.92
CA GLN A 34 -10.85 31.79 -7.00
C GLN A 34 -11.35 30.35 -6.77
N LYS A 35 -12.65 30.16 -7.01
CA LYS A 35 -13.50 29.10 -6.43
C LYS A 35 -13.70 27.85 -7.29
N ASP A 36 -13.24 27.86 -8.53
CA ASP A 36 -13.34 26.70 -9.41
C ASP A 36 -12.19 26.77 -10.43
N THR A 37 -11.31 25.77 -10.44
CA THR A 37 -10.20 25.71 -11.39
C THR A 37 -10.63 25.08 -12.71
N GLY A 38 -11.85 24.52 -12.82
CA GLY A 38 -12.30 23.77 -13.99
C GLY A 38 -11.47 22.52 -14.28
N LEU A 39 -10.52 22.16 -13.41
CA LEU A 39 -9.62 21.04 -13.60
C LEU A 39 -10.31 19.75 -13.17
N GLN A 40 -10.77 18.97 -14.14
CA GLN A 40 -11.07 17.57 -13.91
C GLN A 40 -9.76 16.83 -13.62
N MET A 41 -9.78 15.99 -12.60
CA MET A 41 -8.65 15.14 -12.20
C MET A 41 -8.37 13.99 -13.19
N LYS A 42 -8.47 14.26 -14.49
CA LYS A 42 -7.70 13.54 -15.51
C LYS A 42 -6.32 14.19 -15.72
N ASP A 43 -6.09 15.35 -15.10
CA ASP A 43 -4.98 16.26 -15.45
C ASP A 43 -3.98 16.53 -14.31
N ILE A 44 -4.13 15.94 -13.12
CA ILE A 44 -3.03 15.84 -12.15
C ILE A 44 -2.14 14.64 -12.52
N LEU A 45 -1.69 14.63 -13.78
CA LEU A 45 -0.52 13.89 -14.23
C LEU A 45 0.71 14.72 -13.89
N GLN A 46 0.92 14.96 -12.60
CA GLN A 46 2.26 15.16 -12.09
C GLN A 46 2.72 13.85 -11.51
N GLY A 47 3.35 13.05 -12.36
CA GLY A 47 4.38 12.13 -11.91
C GLY A 47 3.98 11.10 -10.86
N TYR A 48 2.76 10.56 -10.89
CA TYR A 48 2.63 9.15 -10.51
C TYR A 48 3.27 8.30 -11.60
N GLN A 49 4.60 8.27 -11.60
CA GLN A 49 5.32 7.20 -12.22
C GLN A 49 5.12 6.00 -11.31
N LEU A 50 4.14 5.16 -11.63
CA LEU A 50 4.14 3.76 -11.24
C LEU A 50 5.26 3.09 -12.05
N ASP A 51 6.51 3.47 -11.80
CA ASP A 51 7.70 2.93 -12.47
C ASP A 51 8.48 1.99 -11.54
N GLY A 52 8.01 1.89 -10.29
CA GLY A 52 8.55 1.11 -9.20
C GLY A 52 9.84 1.69 -8.65
N SER A 53 10.21 2.94 -8.95
CA SER A 53 11.45 3.57 -8.50
C SER A 53 11.59 3.54 -6.96
N PRO A 54 12.82 3.56 -6.42
CA PRO A 54 13.02 3.75 -4.98
C PRO A 54 12.35 5.02 -4.45
N GLU A 55 12.31 6.08 -5.26
CA GLU A 55 11.67 7.35 -4.94
C GLU A 55 10.16 7.18 -4.74
N GLU A 56 9.48 6.43 -5.62
CA GLU A 56 8.05 6.08 -5.47
C GLU A 56 7.77 5.39 -4.13
N HIS A 57 8.65 4.50 -3.69
CA HIS A 57 8.48 3.73 -2.47
C HIS A 57 9.09 4.38 -1.21
N SER A 58 9.61 5.60 -1.33
CA SER A 58 10.27 6.30 -0.22
C SER A 58 9.32 7.16 0.59
N ASN A 59 8.26 7.67 -0.03
CA ASN A 59 7.33 8.61 0.59
C ASN A 59 5.91 8.08 0.52
N PRO A 60 5.23 7.94 1.67
CA PRO A 60 3.85 7.49 1.68
C PRO A 60 2.91 8.60 1.23
N ASP A 61 2.03 8.23 0.33
CA ASP A 61 1.15 9.15 -0.37
C ASP A 61 -0.13 9.43 0.39
N GLU A 62 -0.56 10.68 0.42
CA GLU A 62 -1.90 11.05 0.88
C GLU A 62 -2.66 11.65 -0.30
N PHE A 63 -3.94 11.29 -0.43
CA PHE A 63 -4.77 11.81 -1.50
C PHE A 63 -5.86 12.71 -0.91
N TYR A 64 -6.03 13.91 -1.48
CA TYR A 64 -7.11 14.81 -1.14
C TYR A 64 -7.71 15.45 -2.40
N ARG A 65 -9.03 15.60 -2.44
CA ARG A 65 -9.77 16.34 -3.47
C ARG A 65 -10.72 17.31 -2.81
N TYR A 66 -10.71 18.55 -3.31
CA TYR A 66 -11.64 19.59 -2.92
C TYR A 66 -12.58 19.92 -4.09
N GLU A 67 -13.82 20.28 -3.77
CA GLU A 67 -14.74 20.98 -4.67
C GLU A 67 -15.14 22.29 -4.00
N GLY A 68 -14.67 23.41 -4.55
CA GLY A 68 -14.71 24.69 -3.85
C GLY A 68 -13.88 24.64 -2.56
N TRP A 69 -14.54 24.82 -1.41
CA TRP A 69 -13.91 24.76 -0.07
C TRP A 69 -14.16 23.42 0.64
N ASP A 70 -14.98 22.56 0.03
CA ASP A 70 -15.39 21.32 0.66
C ASP A 70 -14.40 20.23 0.30
N LEU A 71 -13.79 19.61 1.32
CA LEU A 71 -13.00 18.41 1.16
C LEU A 71 -13.96 17.27 0.81
N ILE A 72 -14.02 16.91 -0.47
CA ILE A 72 -14.93 15.89 -0.96
C ILE A 72 -14.30 14.50 -0.99
N ARG A 73 -12.97 14.38 -0.95
CA ARG A 73 -12.29 13.08 -0.89
C ARG A 73 -11.02 13.20 -0.10
N ARG A 74 -10.80 12.27 0.82
CA ARG A 74 -9.51 12.12 1.49
C ARG A 74 -9.23 10.64 1.66
N LEU A 75 -8.07 10.21 1.21
CA LEU A 75 -7.53 8.88 1.51
C LEU A 75 -6.21 9.07 2.23
N ARG A 76 -6.09 8.43 3.38
CA ARG A 76 -4.90 8.53 4.21
C ARG A 76 -3.78 7.67 3.66
N ARG A 77 -2.58 7.97 4.14
CA ARG A 77 -1.35 7.28 3.77
C ARG A 77 -1.43 5.76 3.85
N ILE A 78 -1.91 5.25 4.98
CA ILE A 78 -2.06 3.81 5.18
C ILE A 78 -3.01 3.22 4.13
N THR A 79 -4.16 3.86 3.90
CA THR A 79 -5.17 3.42 2.93
C THR A 79 -4.64 3.46 1.50
N CYS A 80 -4.01 4.55 1.09
CA CYS A 80 -3.42 4.67 -0.25
C CYS A 80 -2.38 3.58 -0.52
N THR A 81 -1.43 3.38 0.40
CA THR A 81 -0.38 2.36 0.23
C THR A 81 -0.99 0.95 0.26
N LEU A 82 -1.98 0.70 1.12
CA LEU A 82 -2.65 -0.59 1.21
C LEU A 82 -3.43 -0.91 -0.07
N LEU A 83 -4.20 0.04 -0.59
CA LEU A 83 -4.93 -0.14 -1.84
C LEU A 83 -3.99 -0.49 -2.99
N ARG A 84 -2.85 0.20 -3.13
CA ARG A 84 -1.86 -0.14 -4.16
C ARG A 84 -1.27 -1.51 -3.97
N PHE A 85 -0.91 -1.87 -2.74
CA PHE A 85 -0.44 -3.20 -2.43
C PHE A 85 -1.48 -4.27 -2.83
N LEU A 86 -2.75 -4.06 -2.48
CA LEU A 86 -3.86 -4.97 -2.78
C LEU A 86 -4.28 -4.96 -4.26
N ILE A 87 -3.94 -3.95 -5.04
CA ILE A 87 -4.11 -3.94 -6.49
C ILE A 87 -2.97 -4.72 -7.15
N HIS A 88 -1.72 -4.44 -6.79
CA HIS A 88 -0.56 -5.05 -7.44
C HIS A 88 -0.39 -6.54 -7.11
N LEU A 89 -0.73 -6.96 -5.88
CA LEU A 89 -0.55 -8.34 -5.45
C LEU A 89 -1.40 -9.35 -6.27
N PRO A 90 -2.73 -9.15 -6.48
CA PRO A 90 -3.52 -10.01 -7.36
C PRO A 90 -3.06 -10.00 -8.81
N LEU A 91 -2.59 -8.85 -9.33
CA LEU A 91 -2.04 -8.78 -10.70
C LEU A 91 -0.76 -9.63 -10.81
N LEU A 92 0.12 -9.57 -9.80
CA LEU A 92 1.33 -10.39 -9.74
C LEU A 92 0.99 -11.88 -9.66
N LEU A 93 0.03 -12.26 -8.80
CA LEU A 93 -0.46 -13.64 -8.70
C LEU A 93 -1.04 -14.13 -10.03
N ARG A 94 -1.77 -13.26 -10.74
CA ARG A 94 -2.32 -13.58 -12.06
C ARG A 94 -1.24 -13.82 -13.10
N ASP A 95 -0.17 -13.03 -13.11
CA ASP A 95 0.95 -13.24 -14.03
C ASP A 95 1.73 -14.52 -13.72
N PHE A 96 1.96 -14.82 -12.43
CA PHE A 96 2.56 -16.08 -12.00
C PHE A 96 1.71 -17.30 -12.38
N GLY A 97 0.39 -17.19 -12.28
CA GLY A 97 -0.55 -18.26 -12.61
C GLY A 97 -0.62 -18.63 -14.09
N ILE A 98 -0.01 -17.84 -14.99
CA ILE A 98 -0.02 -18.10 -16.44
C ILE A 98 1.40 -18.42 -16.89
N ALA A 99 1.61 -19.63 -17.44
CA ALA A 99 2.94 -20.11 -17.82
C ALA A 99 3.71 -19.14 -18.75
N GLU A 100 3.03 -18.61 -19.77
CA GLU A 100 3.59 -17.68 -20.76
C GLU A 100 3.41 -16.19 -20.39
N GLY A 101 2.81 -15.92 -19.23
CA GLY A 101 2.47 -14.57 -18.77
C GLY A 101 1.14 -14.08 -19.34
N CYS A 102 0.58 -13.06 -18.70
CA CYS A 102 -0.73 -12.55 -19.11
C CYS A 102 -0.60 -11.47 -20.19
N VAL A 103 -1.02 -11.78 -21.43
CA VAL A 103 -1.03 -10.81 -22.55
C VAL A 103 -1.83 -9.54 -22.22
N HIS A 104 -2.92 -9.67 -21.44
CA HIS A 104 -3.70 -8.51 -21.00
C HIS A 104 -2.91 -7.62 -20.04
N LEU A 105 -2.13 -8.21 -19.11
CA LEU A 105 -1.27 -7.44 -18.21
C LEU A 105 -0.09 -6.81 -18.95
N GLN A 106 0.51 -7.51 -19.91
CA GLN A 106 1.55 -6.95 -20.78
C GLN A 106 1.06 -5.70 -21.50
N LYS A 107 -0.15 -5.75 -22.09
CA LYS A 107 -0.79 -4.59 -22.72
C LYS A 107 -1.12 -3.49 -21.71
N LEU A 108 -1.73 -3.84 -20.58
CA LEU A 108 -2.14 -2.90 -19.54
C LEU A 108 -0.95 -2.10 -18.99
N LEU A 109 0.16 -2.78 -18.73
CA LEU A 109 1.35 -2.21 -18.11
C LEU A 109 2.39 -1.70 -19.12
N ASN A 110 2.09 -1.83 -20.41
CA ASN A 110 3.00 -1.54 -21.51
C ASN A 110 4.38 -2.20 -21.30
N LYS A 111 4.37 -3.54 -21.22
CA LYS A 111 5.55 -4.39 -21.04
C LYS A 111 5.60 -5.44 -22.15
N GLY A 112 6.79 -5.72 -22.66
CA GLY A 112 7.02 -6.57 -23.82
C GLY A 112 7.13 -8.06 -23.51
N SER A 113 7.32 -8.43 -22.24
CA SER A 113 7.44 -9.85 -21.84
C SER A 113 6.82 -10.14 -20.48
N LYS A 114 6.58 -11.43 -20.21
CA LYS A 114 6.21 -11.92 -18.88
C LYS A 114 7.21 -11.46 -17.81
N GLN A 115 8.50 -11.63 -18.07
CA GLN A 115 9.54 -11.29 -17.10
C GLN A 115 9.47 -9.81 -16.71
N GLU A 116 9.30 -8.93 -17.70
CA GLU A 116 9.13 -7.49 -17.45
C GLU A 116 7.87 -7.16 -16.64
N VAL A 117 6.76 -7.88 -16.85
CA VAL A 117 5.53 -7.73 -16.05
C VAL A 117 5.78 -8.21 -14.61
N THR A 118 6.33 -9.42 -14.45
CA THR A 118 6.64 -10.01 -13.15
C THR A 118 7.58 -9.11 -12.34
N ASP A 119 8.69 -8.66 -12.94
CA ASP A 119 9.68 -7.82 -12.26
C ASP A 119 9.08 -6.48 -11.83
N PHE A 120 8.27 -5.88 -12.70
CA PHE A 120 7.57 -4.64 -12.40
C PHE A 120 6.59 -4.81 -11.23
N LEU A 121 5.70 -5.79 -11.31
CA LEU A 121 4.68 -6.04 -10.28
C LEU A 121 5.29 -6.52 -8.96
N TRP A 122 6.38 -7.29 -9.00
CA TRP A 122 7.13 -7.68 -7.81
C TRP A 122 7.75 -6.48 -7.11
N LYS A 123 8.38 -5.58 -7.87
CA LYS A 123 8.97 -4.34 -7.36
C LYS A 123 7.91 -3.46 -6.72
N GLN A 124 6.77 -3.31 -7.38
CA GLN A 124 5.60 -2.60 -6.86
C GLN A 124 5.05 -3.24 -5.57
N ALA A 125 4.82 -4.55 -5.54
CA ALA A 125 4.29 -5.23 -4.36
C ALA A 125 5.26 -5.13 -3.17
N THR A 126 6.55 -5.38 -3.40
CA THR A 126 7.59 -5.33 -2.35
C THR A 126 7.80 -3.91 -1.83
N GLY A 127 7.84 -2.92 -2.74
CA GLY A 127 8.00 -1.53 -2.37
C GLY A 127 6.82 -1.00 -1.54
N ASN A 128 5.58 -1.29 -1.97
CA ASN A 128 4.39 -0.93 -1.21
C ASN A 128 4.31 -1.69 0.13
N PHE A 129 4.74 -2.95 0.21
CA PHE A 129 4.81 -3.70 1.48
C PHE A 129 5.79 -3.04 2.47
N ASN A 130 6.98 -2.67 2.01
CA ASN A 130 7.96 -1.97 2.84
C ASN A 130 7.45 -0.61 3.31
N LEU A 131 6.77 0.11 2.41
CA LEU A 131 6.14 1.39 2.74
C LEU A 131 5.01 1.22 3.77
N LEU A 132 4.22 0.15 3.67
CA LEU A 132 3.23 -0.24 4.67
C LEU A 132 3.87 -0.49 6.05
N CYS A 133 4.99 -1.20 6.12
CA CYS A 133 5.74 -1.38 7.37
C CYS A 133 6.08 -0.03 8.01
N GLN A 134 6.52 0.94 7.20
CA GLN A 134 6.87 2.27 7.68
C GLN A 134 5.67 3.05 8.20
N VAL A 135 4.57 3.13 7.44
CA VAL A 135 3.39 3.93 7.82
C VAL A 135 2.62 3.33 9.00
N THR A 136 2.59 2.00 9.09
CA THR A 136 1.94 1.29 10.21
C THR A 136 2.85 1.12 11.43
N ARG A 137 4.17 1.29 11.26
CA ARG A 137 5.20 1.01 12.28
C ARG A 137 5.22 -0.44 12.75
N LEU A 138 4.85 -1.36 11.85
CA LEU A 138 4.95 -2.79 12.03
C LEU A 138 6.23 -3.30 11.35
N ASN A 139 6.82 -4.37 11.89
CA ASN A 139 7.85 -5.09 11.14
C ASN A 139 7.19 -6.02 10.10
N GLU A 140 8.00 -6.66 9.25
CA GLU A 140 7.51 -7.49 8.14
C GLU A 140 6.60 -8.65 8.62
N GLU A 141 7.00 -9.38 9.66
CA GLU A 141 6.21 -10.49 10.21
C GLU A 141 4.86 -10.02 10.76
N GLN A 142 4.88 -8.93 11.53
CA GLN A 142 3.68 -8.33 12.10
C GLN A 142 2.75 -7.82 11.02
N LEU A 143 3.29 -7.14 10.00
CA LEU A 143 2.50 -6.65 8.88
C LEU A 143 1.91 -7.81 8.09
N ALA A 144 2.66 -8.89 7.86
CA ALA A 144 2.15 -10.08 7.19
C ALA A 144 0.97 -10.69 7.95
N ILE A 145 1.09 -10.89 9.26
CA ILE A 145 -0.01 -11.38 10.11
C ILE A 145 -1.20 -10.41 10.06
N ALA A 146 -0.95 -9.10 10.16
CA ALA A 146 -1.99 -8.09 10.11
C ALA A 146 -2.75 -8.12 8.78
N LEU A 147 -2.05 -8.23 7.66
CA LEU A 147 -2.64 -8.34 6.33
C LEU A 147 -3.45 -9.63 6.17
N HIS A 148 -2.99 -10.75 6.71
CA HIS A 148 -3.75 -12.00 6.69
C HIS A 148 -5.06 -11.89 7.48
N LEU A 149 -5.01 -11.40 8.72
CA LEU A 149 -6.20 -11.16 9.55
C LEU A 149 -7.15 -10.13 8.92
N PHE A 150 -6.58 -9.13 8.26
CA PHE A 150 -7.34 -8.12 7.55
C PHE A 150 -8.10 -8.75 6.36
N LEU A 151 -7.40 -9.49 5.50
CA LEU A 151 -7.97 -10.13 4.32
C LEU A 151 -8.97 -11.24 4.66
N GLU A 152 -8.82 -11.91 5.81
CA GLU A 152 -9.78 -12.88 6.32
C GLU A 152 -11.17 -12.26 6.52
N ASN A 153 -11.23 -11.07 7.13
CA ASN A 153 -12.48 -10.35 7.39
C ASN A 153 -12.96 -9.52 6.19
N PHE A 154 -12.09 -9.25 5.21
CA PHE A 154 -12.40 -8.38 4.08
C PHE A 154 -13.57 -8.92 3.24
N GLY A 155 -13.64 -10.24 3.02
CA GLY A 155 -14.71 -10.84 2.21
C GLY A 155 -16.09 -10.66 2.83
N GLU A 156 -16.21 -10.83 4.15
CA GLU A 156 -17.47 -10.61 4.88
C GLU A 156 -17.86 -9.13 4.83
N TRP A 157 -16.95 -8.23 5.20
CA TRP A 157 -17.19 -6.79 5.14
C TRP A 157 -17.61 -6.32 3.73
N PHE A 158 -16.94 -6.83 2.69
CA PHE A 158 -17.25 -6.46 1.31
C PHE A 158 -18.66 -6.90 0.93
N ASN A 159 -19.06 -8.13 1.25
CA ASN A 159 -20.38 -8.64 0.94
C ASN A 159 -21.48 -7.93 1.72
N ASP A 160 -21.21 -7.52 2.97
CA ASP A 160 -22.16 -6.76 3.78
C ASP A 160 -22.33 -5.31 3.27
N THR A 161 -21.23 -4.69 2.85
CA THR A 161 -21.22 -3.31 2.35
C THR A 161 -21.75 -3.22 0.92
N TYR A 162 -21.47 -4.23 0.10
CA TYR A 162 -21.82 -4.32 -1.32
C TYR A 162 -22.51 -5.66 -1.62
N PRO A 163 -23.75 -5.88 -1.13
CA PRO A 163 -24.46 -7.16 -1.26
C PRO A 163 -24.74 -7.55 -2.72
N ASP A 164 -24.91 -6.57 -3.59
CA ASP A 164 -25.09 -6.76 -5.03
C ASP A 164 -23.76 -6.69 -5.81
N GLY A 165 -22.63 -6.53 -5.11
CA GLY A 165 -21.32 -6.23 -5.68
C GLY A 165 -21.27 -4.84 -6.33
N PHE A 166 -20.28 -4.66 -7.21
CA PHE A 166 -20.20 -3.46 -8.05
C PHE A 166 -21.12 -3.60 -9.26
N SER A 167 -22.03 -2.65 -9.44
CA SER A 167 -22.92 -2.60 -10.60
C SER A 167 -22.18 -2.20 -11.87
N ASN A 168 -21.14 -1.37 -11.76
CA ASN A 168 -20.26 -1.04 -12.87
C ASN A 168 -18.86 -0.62 -12.38
N VAL A 169 -17.89 -1.52 -12.51
CA VAL A 169 -16.47 -1.27 -12.17
C VAL A 169 -15.80 -0.19 -13.05
N GLU A 170 -16.41 0.21 -14.17
CA GLU A 170 -15.94 1.34 -14.99
C GLU A 170 -16.46 2.69 -14.48
N ASP A 171 -17.44 2.69 -13.57
CA ASP A 171 -17.91 3.91 -12.93
C ASP A 171 -16.94 4.34 -11.82
N ALA A 172 -16.28 5.48 -12.06
CA ALA A 172 -15.39 6.10 -11.09
C ALA A 172 -16.09 6.41 -9.74
N LYS A 173 -17.43 6.50 -9.74
CA LYS A 173 -18.21 6.73 -8.52
C LYS A 173 -18.21 5.52 -7.58
N GLU A 174 -18.38 4.31 -8.09
CA GLU A 174 -18.37 3.09 -7.25
C GLU A 174 -16.98 2.83 -6.67
N ILE A 175 -15.92 3.04 -7.47
CA ILE A 175 -14.54 2.97 -6.99
C ILE A 175 -14.27 4.01 -5.92
N TYR A 176 -14.77 5.23 -6.11
CA TYR A 176 -14.66 6.28 -5.10
C TYR A 176 -15.38 5.92 -3.80
N GLU A 177 -16.60 5.37 -3.88
CA GLU A 177 -17.36 4.93 -2.71
C GLU A 177 -16.63 3.79 -1.98
N LEU A 178 -16.05 2.84 -2.71
CA LEU A 178 -15.18 1.79 -2.15
C LEU A 178 -14.01 2.39 -1.37
N GLU A 179 -13.25 3.30 -1.98
CA GLU A 179 -12.08 3.90 -1.35
C GLU A 179 -12.46 4.68 -0.08
N MET A 180 -13.58 5.42 -0.12
CA MET A 180 -14.08 6.20 1.02
C MET A 180 -14.62 5.32 2.15
N ASN A 181 -15.22 4.17 1.85
CA ASN A 181 -15.69 3.22 2.86
C ASN A 181 -14.53 2.42 3.48
N MET A 182 -13.49 2.12 2.71
CA MET A 182 -12.29 1.43 3.19
C MET A 182 -11.42 2.31 4.11
N ASP A 183 -11.31 3.61 3.82
CA ASP A 183 -10.42 4.51 4.58
C ASP A 183 -10.63 4.48 6.11
N PRO A 184 -11.86 4.61 6.66
CA PRO A 184 -12.09 4.50 8.10
C PRO A 184 -11.81 3.11 8.67
N GLU A 185 -12.21 2.06 7.97
CA GLU A 185 -11.99 0.66 8.40
C GLU A 185 -10.49 0.35 8.54
N TYR A 186 -9.69 0.83 7.59
CA TYR A 186 -8.27 0.52 7.54
C TYR A 186 -7.49 1.30 8.57
N GLU A 187 -7.83 2.56 8.77
CA GLU A 187 -7.24 3.31 9.88
C GLU A 187 -7.58 2.66 11.22
N ALA A 188 -8.84 2.28 11.44
CA ALA A 188 -9.23 1.65 12.71
C ALA A 188 -8.42 0.36 12.94
N PHE A 189 -8.33 -0.50 11.93
CA PHE A 189 -7.63 -1.78 12.04
C PHE A 189 -6.12 -1.63 12.28
N PHE A 190 -5.42 -0.84 11.46
CA PHE A 190 -3.97 -0.64 11.59
C PHE A 190 -3.60 0.35 12.70
N GLY A 191 -4.54 1.19 13.12
CA GLY A 191 -4.39 2.18 14.18
C GLY A 191 -4.44 1.63 15.60
N ASP A 192 -4.93 0.39 15.79
CA ASP A 192 -4.95 -0.30 17.09
C ASP A 192 -3.54 -0.73 17.53
N LYS A 193 -2.76 0.26 17.97
CA LYS A 193 -1.38 0.07 18.45
C LYS A 193 -1.31 -0.88 19.62
N GLN A 194 -2.34 -0.99 20.44
CA GLN A 194 -2.34 -1.87 21.60
C GLN A 194 -2.34 -3.33 21.13
N LYS A 195 -3.29 -3.71 20.28
CA LYS A 195 -3.36 -5.05 19.67
C LYS A 195 -2.03 -5.45 19.02
N TRP A 196 -1.43 -4.55 18.22
CA TRP A 196 -0.17 -4.87 17.53
C TRP A 196 1.04 -4.95 18.47
N ASN A 197 1.05 -4.20 19.56
CA ASN A 197 2.07 -4.31 20.61
C ASN A 197 1.93 -5.62 21.41
N GLU A 198 0.71 -6.06 21.69
CA GLU A 198 0.45 -7.35 22.35
C GLU A 198 0.96 -8.51 21.49
N ILE A 199 0.64 -8.51 20.19
CA ILE A 199 1.16 -9.50 19.24
C ILE A 199 2.70 -9.46 19.21
N ARG A 200 3.31 -8.26 19.21
CA ARG A 200 4.77 -8.10 19.26
C ARG A 200 5.39 -8.80 20.48
N ASN A 201 4.80 -8.56 21.65
CA ASN A 201 5.33 -9.04 22.92
C ASN A 201 5.11 -10.55 23.05
N ALA A 202 3.99 -11.07 22.56
CA ALA A 202 3.73 -12.50 22.48
C ALA A 202 4.79 -13.22 21.62
N SER A 203 5.09 -12.73 20.42
CA SER A 203 6.12 -13.32 19.55
C SER A 203 7.52 -13.27 20.17
N LYS A 204 7.89 -12.16 20.82
CA LYS A 204 9.18 -12.05 21.53
C LYS A 204 9.30 -13.05 22.68
N SER A 205 8.28 -13.14 23.51
CA SER A 205 8.28 -14.04 24.68
C SER A 205 8.42 -15.52 24.27
N LYS A 206 7.80 -15.90 23.15
CA LYS A 206 7.92 -17.25 22.58
C LYS A 206 9.34 -17.52 22.06
N ALA A 207 9.91 -16.57 21.31
CA ALA A 207 11.28 -16.70 20.78
C ALA A 207 12.34 -16.74 21.89
N GLU A 208 12.15 -15.99 22.97
CA GLU A 208 13.02 -16.02 24.15
C GLU A 208 12.91 -17.37 24.89
N SER A 209 11.68 -17.88 25.09
CA SER A 209 11.44 -19.22 25.65
C SER A 209 12.12 -20.32 24.83
N ASP A 210 12.03 -20.26 23.51
CA ASP A 210 12.57 -21.31 22.65
C ASP A 210 14.12 -21.28 22.61
N LYS A 211 14.72 -20.08 22.61
CA LYS A 211 16.18 -19.93 22.82
C LYS A 211 16.64 -20.42 24.19
N GLU A 212 15.86 -20.18 25.24
CA GLU A 212 16.18 -20.65 26.59
C GLU A 212 16.14 -22.18 26.67
N LYS A 213 15.18 -22.83 26.00
CA LYS A 213 15.12 -24.29 25.89
C LYS A 213 16.31 -24.88 25.13
N GLU A 214 16.75 -24.24 24.05
CA GLU A 214 17.92 -24.66 23.27
C GLU A 214 19.21 -24.55 24.10
N LEU A 215 19.40 -23.44 24.81
CA LEU A 215 20.50 -23.27 25.77
C LEU A 215 20.46 -24.33 26.89
N GLN A 216 19.27 -24.64 27.40
CA GLN A 216 19.12 -25.69 28.42
C GLN A 216 19.46 -27.07 27.87
N SER A 217 19.09 -27.40 26.63
CA SER A 217 19.45 -28.69 26.02
C SER A 217 20.96 -28.79 25.78
N GLU A 218 21.61 -27.73 25.28
CA GLU A 218 23.07 -27.70 25.11
C GLU A 218 23.82 -27.89 26.45
N ILE A 219 23.33 -27.27 27.52
CA ILE A 219 23.89 -27.44 28.87
C ILE A 219 23.68 -28.89 29.36
N GLN A 220 22.53 -29.50 29.06
CA GLN A 220 22.24 -30.89 29.41
C GLN A 220 23.13 -31.86 28.64
N GLU A 221 23.31 -31.67 27.34
CA GLU A 221 24.20 -32.47 26.50
C GLU A 221 25.65 -32.38 26.97
N LYS A 222 26.14 -31.17 27.30
CA LYS A 222 27.47 -31.00 27.91
C LYS A 222 27.61 -31.73 29.25
N LYS A 223 26.61 -31.68 30.13
CA LYS A 223 26.65 -32.43 31.40
C LYS A 223 26.67 -33.94 31.19
N ILE A 224 25.94 -34.46 30.21
CA ILE A 224 25.94 -35.88 29.85
C ILE A 224 27.30 -36.29 29.26
N PHE A 225 27.90 -35.43 28.43
CA PHE A 225 29.26 -35.62 27.90
C PHE A 225 30.31 -35.62 29.02
N ASP A 226 30.28 -34.65 29.93
CA ASP A 226 31.22 -34.57 31.05
C ASP A 226 31.06 -35.75 32.04
N ALA A 227 29.84 -36.22 32.27
CA ALA A 227 29.57 -37.38 33.12
C ALA A 227 29.99 -38.71 32.48
N SER A 228 29.99 -38.81 31.15
CA SER A 228 30.45 -40.01 30.42
C SER A 228 31.97 -40.05 30.21
N PHE A 229 32.66 -38.90 30.35
CA PHE A 229 34.11 -38.79 30.27
C PHE A 229 34.82 -38.51 31.60
N ALA A 230 34.10 -38.37 32.72
CA ALA A 230 34.69 -38.38 34.05
C ALA A 230 35.39 -39.74 34.25
N PRO A 231 36.74 -39.80 34.26
CA PRO A 231 37.44 -41.03 34.54
C PRO A 231 37.05 -41.44 35.95
N ASN A 232 36.66 -42.69 36.15
CA ASN A 232 36.52 -43.30 37.48
C ASN A 232 37.83 -43.04 38.25
N LEU A 233 37.84 -41.98 39.05
CA LEU A 233 38.88 -41.71 40.02
C LEU A 233 38.41 -42.32 41.34
N VAL A 234 38.97 -43.52 41.55
CA VAL A 234 38.98 -44.40 42.72
C VAL A 234 37.80 -45.36 42.86
#